data_AF-A0A821S7F9-F1
#
_entry.id   AF-A0A821S7F9-F1
#
_cell.length_a   1.000
_cell.length_b   1.000
_cell.length_c   1.000
_cell.angle_alpha   90.00
_cell.angle_beta   90.00
_cell.angle_gamma   90.00
#
_symmetry.space_group_name_H-M   'P 1'
#
loop_
_entity.id
_entity.type
_entity.pdbx_description
1 polymer ?
#
loop_
_entity_poly.entity_id
_entity_poly.type
_entity_poly.pdbx_seq_one_letter_code
_entity_poly.pdbx_strand_id
1 'polypeptide(L)' 'MDNNELALALRESHLEKIASYLSRCGTTRNEELFVQGYHDIGWDPVDGERFLDFLKFCVWVN' A
#
# COMPACT_ATOMS: atom_id res chain seq x y z
N MET A 1 -10.61 2.09 -10.40
CA MET A 1 -10.67 3.50 -10.83
C MET A 1 -10.52 3.50 -12.34
N ASP A 2 -11.56 3.85 -13.10
CA ASP A 2 -11.46 3.93 -14.57
C ASP A 2 -11.10 5.37 -14.96
N ASN A 3 -9.81 5.72 -14.87
CA ASN A 3 -9.35 7.01 -15.37
C ASN A 3 -7.93 6.92 -15.92
N ASN A 4 -7.85 6.65 -17.22
CA ASN A 4 -6.61 6.42 -17.94
C ASN A 4 -5.72 7.66 -17.96
N GLU A 5 -6.30 8.86 -17.94
CA GLU A 5 -5.56 10.13 -17.87
C GLU A 5 -4.77 10.26 -16.56
N LEU A 6 -5.36 9.86 -15.44
CA LEU A 6 -4.68 9.90 -14.14
C LEU A 6 -3.60 8.83 -14.03
N ALA A 7 -3.83 7.65 -14.59
CA ALA A 7 -2.82 6.59 -14.65
C ALA A 7 -1.62 6.99 -15.53
N LEU A 8 -1.86 7.70 -16.64
CA LEU A 8 -0.79 8.24 -17.49
C LEU A 8 -0.05 9.42 -16.83
N ALA A 9 -0.72 10.18 -15.97
CA ALA A 9 -0.10 11.27 -15.21
C ALA A 9 0.74 10.79 -14.01
N LEU A 10 0.68 9.51 -13.65
CA LEU A 10 1.51 8.93 -12.60
C LEU A 10 2.98 8.95 -13.01
N ARG A 11 3.84 9.29 -12.05
CA ARG A 11 5.29 9.38 -12.23
C ARG A 11 5.97 8.41 -11.28
N GLU A 12 7.18 7.99 -11.65
CA GLU A 12 8.02 7.11 -10.84
C GLU A 12 8.22 7.64 -9.41
N SER A 13 8.41 8.95 -9.24
CA SER A 13 8.57 9.59 -7.93
C SER A 13 7.35 9.46 -7.01
N HIS A 14 6.16 9.24 -7.56
CA HIS A 14 4.97 8.93 -6.77
C HIS A 14 4.98 7.47 -6.32
N LEU A 15 5.41 6.56 -7.20
CA LEU A 15 5.48 5.11 -6.92
C LEU A 15 6.62 4.76 -5.95
N GLU A 16 7.75 5.47 -5.99
CA GLU A 16 8.89 5.28 -5.09
C GLU A 16 8.47 5.43 -3.61
N LYS A 17 7.61 6.42 -3.31
CA LYS A 17 7.07 6.61 -1.96
C LYS A 17 6.23 5.42 -1.53
N ILE A 18 5.38 4.90 -2.42
CA ILE A 18 4.54 3.73 -2.14
C ILE A 18 5.41 2.50 -1.88
N ALA A 19 6.46 2.28 -2.68
CA ALA A 19 7.40 1.19 -2.47
C ALA A 19 8.13 1.31 -1.12
N SER A 20 8.54 2.52 -0.73
CA SER A 20 9.15 2.78 0.58
C SER A 20 8.19 2.47 1.74
N TYR A 21 6.92 2.89 1.62
CA TYR A 21 5.91 2.58 2.64
C TYR A 21 5.61 1.08 2.72
N LEU A 22 5.47 0.40 1.59
CA LEU A 22 5.22 -1.05 1.55
C LEU A 22 6.37 -1.85 2.19
N SER A 23 7.62 -1.44 1.96
CA SER A 23 8.79 -2.03 2.63
C SER A 23 8.72 -1.91 4.16
N ARG A 24 8.23 -0.76 4.65
CA ARG A 24 8.01 -0.55 6.09
C ARG A 24 6.87 -1.40 6.64
N CYS A 25 5.78 -1.56 5.89
CA CYS A 25 4.68 -2.46 6.26
C CYS A 25 5.19 -3.90 6.48
N GLY A 26 6.14 -4.38 5.66
CA GLY A 26 6.73 -5.72 5.81
C GLY A 26 7.66 -5.91 7.02
N THR A 27 8.04 -4.83 7.71
CA THR A 27 9.01 -4.85 8.82
C THR A 27 8.48 -4.25 10.13
N THR A 28 7.30 -3.63 10.07
CA THR A 28 6.68 -2.95 11.22
C THR A 28 5.33 -3.60 11.49
N ARG A 29 5.07 -3.95 12.75
CA ARG A 29 3.76 -4.42 13.19
C ARG A 29 2.69 -3.32 13.09
N ASN A 30 1.44 -3.73 12.98
CA ASN A 30 0.30 -2.82 13.09
C ASN A 30 -0.01 -2.51 14.57
N GLU A 31 0.30 -1.30 15.03
CA GLU A 31 0.07 -0.87 16.43
C GLU A 31 -1.42 -0.79 16.77
N GLU A 32 -2.29 -0.41 15.83
CA GLU A 32 -3.73 -0.29 16.07
C GLU A 32 -4.35 -1.66 16.36
N LEU A 33 -4.03 -2.67 15.56
CA LEU A 33 -4.45 -4.06 15.76
C LEU A 33 -3.83 -4.65 17.04
N PHE A 34 -2.58 -4.33 17.32
CA PHE A 34 -1.93 -4.77 18.55
C PHE A 34 -2.67 -4.24 19.79
N VAL A 35 -3.04 -2.95 19.81
CA VAL A 35 -3.81 -2.34 20.90
C VAL A 35 -5.22 -2.95 21.02
N GLN A 36 -5.82 -3.37 19.90
CA GLN A 36 -7.11 -4.08 19.90
C GLN A 36 -7.01 -5.54 20.38
N GLY A 37 -5.80 -6.03 20.70
CA GLY A 37 -5.57 -7.38 21.24
C GLY A 37 -5.36 -8.46 20.18
N TYR A 38 -5.13 -8.09 18.92
CA TYR A 38 -4.76 -9.04 17.88
C TYR A 38 -3.32 -9.54 18.06
N HIS A 39 -3.05 -10.75 17.55
CA HIS A 39 -1.71 -11.33 17.61
C HIS A 39 -0.74 -10.54 16.71
N ASP A 40 0.44 -10.23 17.25
CA ASP A 40 1.49 -9.57 16.51
C ASP A 40 2.13 -10.55 15.51
N ILE A 41 1.95 -10.27 14.22
CA ILE A 41 2.51 -11.06 13.13
C ILE A 41 3.81 -10.46 12.58
N GLY A 42 4.29 -9.35 13.14
CA GLY A 42 5.55 -8.70 12.75
C GLY A 42 5.50 -7.86 11.48
N TRP A 43 4.33 -7.67 10.88
CA TRP A 43 4.11 -6.83 9.70
C TRP A 43 2.70 -6.21 9.73
N ASP A 44 2.44 -5.19 8.92
CA ASP A 44 1.15 -4.50 8.84
C ASP A 44 0.32 -4.99 7.63
N PRO A 45 -0.68 -5.88 7.85
CA PRO A 45 -1.49 -6.43 6.77
C PRO A 45 -2.48 -5.42 6.18
N VAL A 46 -2.95 -4.47 6.98
CA VAL A 46 -4.01 -3.54 6.58
C VAL A 46 -3.45 -2.48 5.65
N ASP A 47 -2.36 -1.83 6.05
CA ASP A 47 -1.73 -0.83 5.20
C ASP A 47 -1.01 -1.48 4.01
N GLY A 48 -0.45 -2.68 4.18
CA GLY A 48 0.12 -3.46 3.08
C GLY A 48 -0.89 -3.71 1.95
N GLU A 49 -2.10 -4.18 2.27
CA GLU A 49 -3.16 -4.41 1.29
C GLU A 49 -3.57 -3.13 0.57
N ARG A 50 -3.71 -2.00 1.30
CA ARG A 50 -4.10 -0.71 0.72
C ARG A 50 -3.11 -0.22 -0.33
N PHE A 51 -1.81 -0.34 -0.06
CA PHE A 51 -0.78 0.06 -1.02
C PHE A 51 -0.75 -0.87 -2.24
N LEU A 52 -0.95 -2.18 -2.04
CA LEU A 52 -1.04 -3.13 -3.15
C LEU A 52 -2.28 -2.88 -4.02
N ASP A 53 -3.43 -2.56 -3.42
CA ASP A 53 -4.65 -2.24 -4.15
C ASP A 53 -4.51 -0.94 -4.95
N PHE A 54 -3.82 0.06 -4.40
CA PHE A 54 -3.44 1.26 -5.15
C PHE A 54 -2.58 0.92 -6.39
N LEU A 55 -1.51 0.12 -6.21
CA LEU A 55 -0.64 -0.27 -7.32
C LEU A 55 -1.41 -1.06 -8.39
N LYS A 56 -2.35 -1.92 -7.97
CA LYS A 56 -3.25 -2.63 -8.87
C LYS A 56 -4.06 -1.66 -9.71
N PHE A 57 -4.62 -0.60 -9.14
CA PHE A 57 -5.36 0.41 -9.91
C PHE A 57 -4.48 1.27 -10.83
N CYS A 58 -3.19 1.44 -10.52
CA CYS A 58 -2.29 2.15 -11.43
C CYS A 58 -2.05 1.41 -12.75
N VAL A 59 -2.09 0.07 -12.72
CA VAL A 59 -1.76 -0.78 -13.88
C VAL A 59 -3.01 -1.35 -14.53
N TRP A 60 -4.05 -1.62 -13.75
CA TRP A 60 -5.31 -2.17 -14.23
C TRP A 60 -6.32 -1.05 -14.49
N VAL A 61 -6.06 -0.34 -15.58
CA VAL A 61 -6.97 0.63 -16.19
C VAL A 61 -7.70 -0.03 -17.37
N ASN A 62 -9.02 0.13 -17.44
CA ASN A 62 -9.88 -0.48 -18.45
C ASN A 62 -10.11 0.45 -19.65
#